data_AF-A0A4Z1FAA1-F1
#
_entry.id   AF-A0A4Z1FAA1-F1
#
_cell.length_a   1.000
_cell.length_b   1.000
_cell.length_c   1.000
_cell.angle_alpha   90.00
_cell.angle_beta   90.00
_cell.angle_gamma   90.00
#
_symmetry.space_group_name_H-M   'P 1'
#
loop_
_entity.id
_entity.type
_entity.pdbx_description
1 polymer ?
#
loop_
_entity_poly.entity_id
_entity_poly.type
_entity_poly.pdbx_seq_one_letter_code
_entity_poly.pdbx_strand_id
1 'polypeptide(L)'
;MSTTITTTTPTSSFLTLPSELRLKIWSNLLPGPRTLPIRCSRIHKSYYTPVPTSVLLSISSETRTLFLEHYSLLHLNPSYNSTIYINFALDTLCFDHEECSPIGDLAMDFKTCAQKDLIERVDIDVHLWEIMRLFRFDALAEIKYLYGLKNLTFVLRKSDVELNNGEEDEANMRARTRDVWGGRMLIEGQTMDREIAQCQWYVSMVKWEVEHGTHQWMDCKPNVQMCII
;
A
#
# COMPACT_ATOMS: atom_id res chain seq x y z
N MET A 1 -34.03 47.37 -19.58
CA MET A 1 -33.47 46.37 -20.51
C MET A 1 -32.21 45.83 -19.85
N SER A 2 -32.22 44.58 -19.39
CA SER A 2 -31.09 43.98 -18.66
C SER A 2 -30.23 43.20 -19.64
N THR A 3 -28.98 43.61 -19.80
CA THR A 3 -28.00 42.98 -20.69
C THR A 3 -27.32 41.83 -19.95
N THR A 4 -27.63 40.59 -20.34
CA THR A 4 -26.96 39.39 -19.83
C THR A 4 -25.60 39.27 -20.53
N ILE A 5 -24.51 39.41 -19.77
CA ILE A 5 -23.15 39.24 -20.27
C ILE A 5 -22.84 37.74 -20.26
N THR A 6 -22.85 37.12 -21.43
CA THR A 6 -22.47 35.71 -21.61
C THR A 6 -20.94 35.63 -21.65
N THR A 7 -20.29 35.44 -20.51
CA THR A 7 -18.84 35.21 -20.44
C THR A 7 -18.52 33.87 -21.10
N THR A 8 -18.05 33.90 -22.35
CA THR A 8 -17.61 32.71 -23.08
C THR A 8 -16.23 32.31 -22.54
N THR A 9 -16.17 31.24 -21.75
CA THR A 9 -14.88 30.69 -21.31
C THR A 9 -14.12 30.20 -22.55
N PRO A 10 -12.88 30.65 -22.79
CA PRO A 10 -12.11 30.21 -23.94
C PRO A 10 -11.92 28.69 -23.87
N THR A 11 -12.33 27.99 -24.92
CA THR A 11 -12.04 26.57 -25.09
C THR A 11 -10.52 26.39 -25.12
N SER A 12 -9.99 25.61 -24.19
CA SER A 12 -8.56 25.29 -24.13
C SER A 12 -8.08 24.76 -25.49
N SER A 13 -6.96 25.30 -26.00
CA SER A 13 -6.33 24.85 -27.25
C SER A 13 -6.06 23.35 -27.25
N PHE A 14 -5.86 22.76 -26.07
CA PHE A 14 -5.73 21.31 -25.91
C PHE A 14 -6.93 20.54 -26.47
N LEU A 15 -8.16 21.01 -26.23
CA LEU A 15 -9.38 20.33 -26.70
C LEU A 15 -9.54 20.39 -28.23
N THR A 16 -8.79 21.25 -28.91
CA THR A 16 -8.79 21.36 -30.37
C THR A 16 -7.84 20.37 -31.04
N LEU A 17 -7.01 19.66 -30.26
CA LEU A 17 -6.10 18.64 -30.79
C LEU A 17 -6.87 17.39 -31.26
N PRO A 18 -6.40 16.71 -32.31
CA PRO A 18 -6.86 15.37 -32.67
C PRO A 18 -6.85 14.41 -31.48
N SER A 19 -7.81 13.49 -31.41
CA SER A 19 -7.96 12.54 -30.31
C SER A 19 -6.70 11.72 -30.07
N GLU A 20 -5.99 11.30 -31.12
CA GLU A 20 -4.73 10.56 -31.02
C GLU A 20 -3.67 11.34 -30.23
N LEU A 21 -3.52 12.64 -30.50
CA LEU A 21 -2.57 13.48 -29.77
C LEU A 21 -3.02 13.71 -28.32
N ARG A 22 -4.33 13.91 -28.09
CA ARG A 22 -4.87 14.05 -26.72
C ARG A 22 -4.63 12.79 -25.90
N LEU A 23 -4.96 11.62 -26.44
CA LEU A 23 -4.71 10.32 -25.80
C LEU A 23 -3.22 10.09 -25.55
N LYS A 24 -2.35 10.45 -26.49
CA LYS A 24 -0.90 10.36 -26.27
C LYS A 24 -0.45 11.27 -25.13
N ILE A 25 -0.96 12.50 -25.04
CA ILE A 25 -0.64 13.40 -23.91
C ILE A 25 -1.18 12.82 -22.59
N TRP A 26 -2.43 12.35 -22.58
CA TRP A 26 -3.05 11.72 -21.41
C TRP A 26 -2.33 10.46 -20.95
N SER A 27 -1.81 9.64 -21.86
CA SER A 27 -1.05 8.43 -21.52
C SER A 27 0.23 8.75 -20.74
N ASN A 28 0.85 9.90 -20.99
CA ASN A 28 2.02 10.37 -20.23
C ASN A 28 1.66 10.88 -18.82
N LEU A 29 0.37 11.05 -18.52
CA LEU A 29 -0.13 11.40 -17.19
C LEU A 29 -0.62 10.18 -16.40
N LEU A 30 -0.59 8.98 -16.99
CA LEU A 30 -0.85 7.76 -16.23
C LEU A 30 0.20 7.65 -15.11
N PRO A 31 -0.19 7.23 -13.90
CA PRO A 31 0.79 7.02 -12.85
C PRO A 31 1.88 6.04 -13.30
N GLY A 32 3.13 6.31 -12.94
CA GLY A 32 4.19 5.31 -13.04
C GLY A 32 4.06 4.24 -11.96
N PRO A 33 5.06 3.35 -11.83
CA PRO A 33 5.19 2.46 -10.68
C PRO A 33 5.12 3.25 -9.38
N ARG A 34 4.25 2.82 -8.45
CA ARG A 34 4.03 3.48 -7.17
C ARG A 34 3.73 2.47 -6.08
N THR A 35 4.05 2.85 -4.86
CA THR A 35 3.71 2.10 -3.65
C THR A 35 2.37 2.61 -3.11
N LEU A 36 1.44 1.70 -2.84
CA LEU A 36 0.09 1.98 -2.38
C LEU A 36 -0.07 1.48 -0.93
N PRO A 37 0.09 2.35 0.08
CA PRO A 37 -0.21 2.01 1.47
C PRO A 37 -1.69 1.66 1.60
N ILE A 38 -1.97 0.51 2.20
CA ILE A 38 -3.33 -0.01 2.36
C ILE A 38 -3.80 0.29 3.78
N ARG A 39 -4.97 0.94 3.86
CA ARG A 39 -5.68 1.22 5.09
C ARG A 39 -7.12 0.74 4.96
N CYS A 40 -7.74 0.44 6.09
CA CYS A 40 -9.11 -0.01 6.19
C CYS A 40 -9.84 0.85 7.24
N SER A 41 -10.85 1.58 6.79
CA SER A 41 -11.76 2.27 7.69
C SER A 41 -12.86 1.31 8.13
N ARG A 42 -12.84 0.92 9.41
CA ARG A 42 -13.90 0.08 10.00
C ARG A 42 -15.26 0.80 10.04
N ILE A 43 -15.23 2.12 10.23
CA ILE A 43 -16.42 2.99 10.26
C ILE A 43 -17.10 2.99 8.88
N HIS A 44 -16.32 3.23 7.82
CA HIS A 44 -16.84 3.32 6.45
C HIS A 44 -16.87 1.96 5.73
N LYS A 45 -16.50 0.87 6.41
CA LYS A 45 -16.35 -0.48 5.84
C LYS A 45 -15.67 -0.46 4.47
N SER A 46 -14.55 0.21 4.37
CA SER A 46 -13.84 0.37 3.09
C SER A 46 -12.32 0.40 3.23
N TYR A 47 -11.68 -0.20 2.24
CA TYR A 47 -10.26 -0.03 1.98
C TYR A 47 -10.00 1.29 1.26
N TYR A 48 -8.98 2.01 1.71
CA TYR A 48 -8.52 3.24 1.10
C TYR A 48 -7.00 3.32 1.15
N THR A 49 -6.45 4.20 0.34
CA THR A 49 -5.03 4.55 0.37
C THR A 49 -4.90 6.04 0.67
N PRO A 50 -3.92 6.48 1.48
CA PRO A 50 -3.64 7.89 1.67
C PRO A 50 -3.05 8.55 0.41
N VAL A 51 -2.65 7.77 -0.59
CA VAL A 51 -2.16 8.28 -1.87
C VAL A 51 -3.31 8.95 -2.63
N PRO A 52 -3.13 10.20 -3.10
CA PRO A 52 -4.16 10.89 -3.86
C PRO A 52 -4.59 10.11 -5.11
N THR A 53 -5.89 10.07 -5.33
CA THR A 53 -6.48 9.48 -6.54
C THR A 53 -5.98 10.20 -7.79
N SER A 54 -5.77 9.46 -8.89
CA SER A 54 -5.33 10.07 -10.15
C SER A 54 -6.32 11.12 -10.65
N VAL A 55 -5.79 12.29 -11.00
CA VAL A 55 -6.56 13.39 -11.59
C VAL A 55 -7.25 13.00 -12.90
N LEU A 56 -6.75 11.95 -13.59
CA LEU A 56 -7.35 11.44 -14.82
C LEU A 56 -8.78 10.93 -14.62
N LEU A 57 -9.17 10.54 -13.40
CA LEU A 57 -10.55 10.14 -13.11
C LEU A 57 -11.55 11.30 -13.09
N SER A 58 -11.09 12.55 -12.89
CA SER A 58 -11.95 13.72 -12.73
C SER A 58 -11.96 14.69 -13.92
N ILE A 59 -10.92 14.68 -14.77
CA ILE A 59 -10.78 15.65 -15.88
C ILE A 59 -11.88 15.50 -16.94
N SER A 60 -12.01 14.33 -17.58
CA SER A 60 -12.99 14.08 -18.63
C SER A 60 -13.39 12.60 -18.72
N SER A 61 -14.40 12.28 -19.53
CA SER A 61 -14.75 10.88 -19.83
C SER A 61 -13.61 10.16 -20.56
N GLU A 62 -12.93 10.83 -21.48
CA GLU A 62 -11.79 10.30 -22.24
C GLU A 62 -10.63 9.90 -21.33
N THR A 63 -10.23 10.77 -20.41
CA THR A 63 -9.14 10.46 -19.45
C THR A 63 -9.52 9.34 -18.50
N ARG A 64 -10.79 9.30 -18.09
CA ARG A 64 -11.31 8.24 -17.22
C ARG A 64 -11.28 6.89 -17.91
N THR A 65 -11.72 6.80 -19.16
CA THR A 65 -11.68 5.56 -19.94
C THR A 65 -10.25 5.07 -20.10
N LEU A 66 -9.31 5.96 -20.47
CA LEU A 66 -7.89 5.62 -20.60
C LEU A 66 -7.30 5.10 -19.28
N PHE A 67 -7.64 5.73 -18.16
CA PHE A 67 -7.18 5.29 -16.85
C PHE A 67 -7.74 3.90 -16.48
N LEU A 68 -9.04 3.68 -16.67
CA LEU A 68 -9.70 2.41 -16.33
C LEU A 68 -9.30 1.24 -17.24
N GLU A 69 -8.70 1.52 -18.40
CA GLU A 69 -8.08 0.49 -19.24
C GLU A 69 -6.81 -0.10 -18.61
N HIS A 70 -6.08 0.71 -17.82
CA HIS A 70 -4.80 0.32 -17.23
C HIS A 70 -4.89 0.00 -15.73
N TYR A 71 -5.89 0.55 -15.04
CA TYR A 71 -6.05 0.44 -13.60
C TYR A 71 -7.42 -0.15 -13.28
N SER A 72 -7.40 -1.14 -12.40
CA SER A 72 -8.61 -1.81 -11.90
C SER A 72 -8.83 -1.49 -10.43
N LEU A 73 -10.07 -1.57 -9.96
CA LEU A 73 -10.36 -1.40 -8.54
C LEU A 73 -9.87 -2.64 -7.78
N LEU A 74 -9.10 -2.44 -6.72
CA LEU A 74 -8.56 -3.50 -5.87
C LEU A 74 -9.61 -3.95 -4.85
N HIS A 75 -9.98 -5.22 -4.84
CA HIS A 75 -10.93 -5.80 -3.89
C HIS A 75 -10.27 -6.87 -3.02
N LEU A 76 -9.70 -6.45 -1.88
CA LEU A 76 -9.05 -7.37 -0.94
C LEU A 76 -10.05 -8.27 -0.20
N ASN A 77 -11.19 -7.74 0.24
CA ASN A 77 -12.21 -8.53 0.94
C ASN A 77 -13.59 -8.20 0.37
N PRO A 78 -14.41 -9.20 -0.01
CA PRO A 78 -15.73 -8.98 -0.61
C PRO A 78 -16.73 -8.31 0.34
N SER A 79 -16.49 -8.34 1.65
CA SER A 79 -17.35 -7.71 2.66
C SER A 79 -17.11 -6.20 2.80
N TYR A 80 -16.05 -5.68 2.19
CA TYR A 80 -15.60 -4.30 2.32
C TYR A 80 -15.47 -3.65 0.95
N ASN A 81 -15.93 -2.40 0.85
CA ASN A 81 -15.74 -1.62 -0.37
C ASN A 81 -14.26 -1.24 -0.54
N SER A 82 -13.90 -0.77 -1.72
CA SER A 82 -12.55 -0.25 -1.99
C SER A 82 -12.63 0.99 -2.84
N THR A 83 -11.71 1.93 -2.59
CA THR A 83 -11.51 3.13 -3.39
C THR A 83 -10.15 3.13 -4.09
N ILE A 84 -9.42 2.02 -4.01
CA ILE A 84 -8.02 1.92 -4.43
C ILE A 84 -7.95 1.38 -5.86
N TYR A 85 -7.47 2.20 -6.79
CA TYR A 85 -7.18 1.76 -8.16
C TYR A 85 -5.74 1.31 -8.27
N ILE A 86 -5.53 0.11 -8.82
CA ILE A 86 -4.25 -0.56 -8.93
C ILE A 86 -3.97 -1.03 -10.37
N ASN A 87 -2.71 -0.89 -10.78
CA ASN A 87 -2.15 -1.64 -11.90
C ASN A 87 -1.25 -2.74 -11.33
N PHE A 88 -1.73 -3.98 -11.39
CA PHE A 88 -1.06 -5.15 -10.81
C PHE A 88 0.36 -5.41 -11.31
N ALA A 89 0.68 -4.99 -12.54
CA ALA A 89 2.00 -5.18 -13.13
C ALA A 89 3.02 -4.14 -12.63
N LEU A 90 2.58 -2.95 -12.23
CA LEU A 90 3.44 -1.80 -11.90
C LEU A 90 3.43 -1.43 -10.42
N ASP A 91 2.26 -1.45 -9.81
CA ASP A 91 2.04 -0.95 -8.45
C ASP A 91 2.48 -1.99 -7.41
N THR A 92 2.92 -1.50 -6.25
CA THR A 92 3.31 -2.33 -5.10
C THR A 92 2.35 -2.06 -3.95
N LEU A 93 1.72 -3.11 -3.40
CA LEU A 93 0.88 -2.98 -2.22
C LEU A 93 1.75 -2.83 -0.98
N CYS A 94 1.48 -1.85 -0.12
CA CYS A 94 2.25 -1.63 1.10
C CYS A 94 1.36 -1.77 2.35
N PHE A 95 1.78 -2.65 3.24
CA PHE A 95 1.15 -2.91 4.53
C PHE A 95 2.08 -2.41 5.63
N ASP A 96 1.87 -1.17 6.04
CA ASP A 96 2.72 -0.44 7.00
C ASP A 96 1.95 0.06 8.22
N HIS A 97 0.75 -0.45 8.46
CA HIS A 97 -0.07 -0.07 9.61
C HIS A 97 -1.03 -1.21 10.01
N GLU A 98 -1.37 -1.29 11.29
CA GLU A 98 -2.28 -2.30 11.85
C GLU A 98 -3.70 -2.21 11.27
N GLU A 99 -4.10 -1.01 10.87
CA GLU A 99 -5.36 -0.74 10.19
C GLU A 99 -5.35 -1.17 8.71
N CYS A 100 -4.58 -2.17 8.33
CA CYS A 100 -4.58 -2.69 6.96
C CYS A 100 -5.59 -3.82 6.73
N SER A 101 -6.13 -4.40 7.80
CA SER A 101 -7.16 -5.45 7.76
C SER A 101 -8.32 -5.09 8.71
N PRO A 102 -9.59 -5.30 8.30
CA PRO A 102 -10.74 -5.04 9.15
C PRO A 102 -10.79 -5.96 10.38
N ILE A 103 -10.36 -7.21 10.23
CA ILE A 103 -10.39 -8.24 11.28
C ILE A 103 -9.00 -8.41 11.92
N GLY A 104 -7.97 -7.78 11.36
CA GLY A 104 -6.58 -7.95 11.79
C GLY A 104 -5.97 -9.25 11.29
N ASP A 105 -6.56 -9.86 10.25
CA ASP A 105 -6.10 -11.10 9.65
C ASP A 105 -5.93 -10.90 8.13
N LEU A 106 -4.77 -10.39 7.74
CA LEU A 106 -4.47 -10.09 6.34
C LEU A 106 -4.42 -11.36 5.48
N ALA A 107 -3.90 -12.47 6.02
CA ALA A 107 -3.96 -13.77 5.39
C ALA A 107 -5.39 -14.13 4.98
N MET A 108 -6.37 -13.86 5.85
CA MET A 108 -7.78 -14.11 5.53
C MET A 108 -8.30 -13.17 4.44
N ASP A 109 -7.91 -11.89 4.46
CA ASP A 109 -8.26 -10.95 3.39
C ASP A 109 -7.72 -11.46 2.04
N PHE A 110 -6.43 -11.79 1.95
CA PHE A 110 -5.86 -12.34 0.72
C PHE A 110 -6.48 -13.67 0.29
N LYS A 111 -6.85 -14.54 1.23
CA LYS A 111 -7.56 -15.78 0.91
C LYS A 111 -8.87 -15.51 0.17
N THR A 112 -9.62 -14.50 0.62
CA THR A 112 -10.92 -14.10 0.06
C THR A 112 -10.84 -13.16 -1.14
N CYS A 113 -9.68 -12.56 -1.38
CA CYS A 113 -9.43 -11.68 -2.51
C CYS A 113 -9.54 -12.44 -3.84
N ALA A 114 -10.46 -12.01 -4.70
CA ALA A 114 -10.62 -12.59 -6.04
C ALA A 114 -9.43 -12.27 -6.97
N GLN A 115 -8.71 -11.19 -6.68
CA GLN A 115 -7.58 -10.70 -7.48
C GLN A 115 -6.22 -11.10 -6.90
N LYS A 116 -6.18 -11.99 -5.90
CA LYS A 116 -4.95 -12.40 -5.20
C LYS A 116 -3.86 -12.93 -6.13
N ASP A 117 -4.26 -13.59 -7.20
CA ASP A 117 -3.39 -14.18 -8.21
C ASP A 117 -2.75 -13.13 -9.12
N LEU A 118 -3.30 -11.91 -9.15
CA LEU A 118 -2.77 -10.79 -9.90
C LEU A 118 -1.77 -9.97 -9.08
N ILE A 119 -1.72 -10.15 -7.76
CA ILE A 119 -0.85 -9.34 -6.90
C ILE A 119 0.60 -9.81 -7.03
N GLU A 120 1.43 -9.01 -7.71
CA GLU A 120 2.83 -9.37 -7.99
C GLU A 120 3.84 -8.83 -6.97
N ARG A 121 3.52 -7.72 -6.28
CA ARG A 121 4.48 -6.98 -5.46
C ARG A 121 3.84 -6.54 -4.15
N VAL A 122 4.45 -6.93 -3.04
CA VAL A 122 4.00 -6.60 -1.69
C VAL A 122 5.17 -6.13 -0.84
N ASP A 123 4.97 -5.01 -0.17
CA ASP A 123 5.83 -4.48 0.88
C ASP A 123 5.12 -4.63 2.22
N ILE A 124 5.79 -5.17 3.23
CA ILE A 124 5.25 -5.30 4.59
C ILE A 124 6.23 -4.68 5.56
N ASP A 125 5.74 -3.79 6.42
CA ASP A 125 6.53 -3.23 7.51
C ASP A 125 6.93 -4.33 8.50
N VAL A 126 8.19 -4.30 8.95
CA VAL A 126 8.76 -5.35 9.80
C VAL A 126 8.04 -5.46 11.14
N HIS A 127 7.64 -4.34 11.74
CA HIS A 127 6.92 -4.36 13.01
C HIS A 127 5.50 -4.88 12.83
N LEU A 128 4.83 -4.50 11.74
CA LEU A 128 3.53 -5.08 11.40
C LEU A 128 3.64 -6.60 11.20
N TRP A 129 4.67 -7.06 10.49
CA TRP A 129 4.92 -8.49 10.29
C TRP A 129 5.10 -9.24 11.62
N GLU A 130 5.84 -8.65 12.56
CA GLU A 130 6.02 -9.22 13.89
C GLU A 130 4.68 -9.33 14.64
N ILE A 131 3.89 -8.26 14.65
CA ILE A 131 2.56 -8.22 15.30
C ILE A 131 1.65 -9.31 14.74
N MET A 132 1.57 -9.44 13.42
CA MET A 132 0.72 -10.42 12.74
C MET A 132 1.14 -11.86 13.05
N ARG A 133 2.42 -12.08 13.38
CA ARG A 133 2.97 -13.39 13.68
C ARG A 133 2.97 -13.80 15.14
N LEU A 134 2.57 -12.93 16.06
CA LEU A 134 2.46 -13.28 17.48
C LEU A 134 1.60 -14.54 17.72
N PHE A 135 0.67 -14.86 16.82
CA PHE A 135 -0.20 -16.03 16.91
C PHE A 135 -0.04 -17.02 15.74
N ARG A 136 0.96 -16.84 14.87
CA ARG A 136 1.16 -17.64 13.65
C ARG A 136 2.58 -18.22 13.61
N PHE A 137 2.67 -19.55 13.56
CA PHE A 137 3.95 -20.26 13.40
C PHE A 137 4.36 -20.45 11.93
N ASP A 138 3.39 -20.42 11.01
CA ASP A 138 3.62 -20.57 9.57
C ASP A 138 4.27 -19.30 9.00
N ALA A 139 5.49 -19.43 8.46
CA ALA A 139 6.25 -18.27 8.00
C ALA A 139 5.70 -17.63 6.72
N LEU A 140 4.88 -18.37 5.97
CA LEU A 140 4.22 -17.89 4.75
C LEU A 140 2.76 -17.52 5.01
N ALA A 141 2.29 -17.54 6.27
CA ALA A 141 0.87 -17.41 6.61
C ALA A 141 0.18 -16.24 5.89
N GLU A 142 0.84 -15.09 5.84
CA GLU A 142 0.29 -13.86 5.26
C GLU A 142 0.40 -13.78 3.74
N ILE A 143 1.25 -14.57 3.10
CA ILE A 143 1.54 -14.44 1.65
C ILE A 143 1.21 -15.70 0.85
N LYS A 144 0.93 -16.82 1.49
CA LYS A 144 0.65 -18.12 0.84
C LYS A 144 -0.61 -18.17 -0.02
N TYR A 145 -1.41 -17.10 -0.04
CA TYR A 145 -2.58 -17.01 -0.93
C TYR A 145 -2.30 -16.18 -2.18
N LEU A 146 -1.13 -15.54 -2.26
CA LEU A 146 -0.71 -14.70 -3.36
C LEU A 146 0.12 -15.52 -4.35
N TYR A 147 -0.53 -16.38 -5.12
CA TYR A 147 0.18 -17.31 -6.00
C TYR A 147 0.93 -16.62 -7.16
N GLY A 148 0.56 -15.38 -7.49
CA GLY A 148 1.23 -14.52 -8.47
C GLY A 148 2.34 -13.64 -7.89
N LEU A 149 2.66 -13.78 -6.60
CA LEU A 149 3.66 -12.94 -5.94
C LEU A 149 5.04 -13.15 -6.55
N LYS A 150 5.66 -12.06 -7.03
CA LYS A 150 7.01 -12.04 -7.58
C LYS A 150 8.00 -11.37 -6.64
N ASN A 151 7.58 -10.33 -5.91
CA ASN A 151 8.44 -9.60 -4.99
C ASN A 151 7.77 -9.40 -3.64
N LEU A 152 8.47 -9.77 -2.58
CA LEU A 152 8.14 -9.46 -1.20
C LEU A 152 9.27 -8.64 -0.59
N THR A 153 8.97 -7.44 -0.12
CA THR A 153 9.93 -6.58 0.59
C THR A 153 9.52 -6.42 2.05
N PHE A 154 10.44 -6.71 2.95
CA PHE A 154 10.33 -6.28 4.35
C PHE A 154 10.88 -4.87 4.48
N VAL A 155 10.03 -3.94 4.92
CA VAL A 155 10.38 -2.52 5.03
C VAL A 155 10.67 -2.20 6.50
N LEU A 156 11.91 -1.81 6.78
CA LEU A 156 12.32 -1.29 8.08
C LEU A 156 12.38 0.24 7.97
N ARG A 157 11.43 0.94 8.62
CA ARG A 157 11.44 2.39 8.69
C ARG A 157 12.31 2.84 9.86
N LYS A 158 13.25 3.76 9.61
CA LYS A 158 13.96 4.44 10.69
C LYS A 158 12.95 5.22 11.53
N SER A 159 12.96 4.99 12.84
CA SER A 159 12.13 5.76 13.74
C SER A 159 12.63 7.21 13.78
N ASP A 160 11.73 8.18 13.57
CA ASP A 160 12.03 9.63 13.62
C ASP A 160 12.54 10.12 15.00
N VAL A 161 12.65 9.22 15.98
CA VAL A 161 13.06 9.51 17.36
C VAL A 161 14.52 10.00 17.43
N GLU A 162 15.35 9.71 16.43
CA GLU A 162 16.74 10.19 16.40
C GLU A 162 16.89 11.67 15.97
N LEU A 163 15.85 12.28 15.38
CA LEU A 163 15.93 13.67 14.88
C LEU A 163 15.48 14.74 15.89
N ASN A 164 14.87 14.36 17.02
CA ASN A 164 14.26 15.31 17.94
C ASN A 164 14.99 15.48 19.29
N ASN A 165 16.26 15.07 19.37
CA ASN A 165 17.13 15.35 20.53
C ASN A 165 17.69 16.80 20.53
N GLY A 166 16.93 17.74 19.97
CA GLY A 166 17.19 19.17 20.03
C GLY A 166 16.01 19.87 20.69
N GLU A 167 16.14 20.11 22.00
CA GLU A 167 15.56 21.22 22.76
C GLU A 167 14.24 21.81 22.24
N GLU A 168 13.10 21.38 22.79
CA GLU A 168 12.02 22.22 23.34
C GLU A 168 10.70 21.42 23.52
N ASP A 169 9.98 21.74 24.60
CA ASP A 169 8.59 21.40 24.91
C ASP A 169 8.22 20.06 25.57
N GLU A 170 8.61 19.92 26.84
CA GLU A 170 7.94 19.05 27.84
C GLU A 170 6.43 19.35 28.05
N ALA A 171 5.89 20.45 27.53
CA ALA A 171 4.50 20.85 27.77
C ALA A 171 3.48 20.18 26.82
N ASN A 172 3.90 19.71 25.64
CA ASN A 172 2.98 19.16 24.63
C ASN A 172 2.77 17.63 24.75
N MET A 173 3.52 16.99 25.65
CA MET A 173 3.57 15.53 25.81
C MET A 173 2.35 14.93 26.54
N ARG A 174 1.39 15.74 27.01
CA ARG A 174 0.18 15.23 27.69
C ARG A 174 -1.07 15.17 26.81
N ALA A 175 -1.06 15.81 25.63
CA ALA A 175 -2.23 15.85 24.76
C ALA A 175 -2.26 14.75 23.67
N ARG A 176 -1.12 14.10 23.37
CA ARG A 176 -1.04 13.01 22.36
C ARG A 176 -0.90 11.60 22.94
N THR A 177 -0.83 11.46 24.26
CA THR A 177 -0.42 10.21 24.93
C THR A 177 -1.59 9.45 25.56
N ARG A 178 -2.82 9.66 25.07
CA ARG A 178 -4.00 9.07 25.73
C ARG A 178 -4.90 8.15 24.90
N ASP A 179 -4.59 7.85 23.64
CA ASP A 179 -5.37 6.86 22.88
C ASP A 179 -4.49 6.01 21.95
N VAL A 180 -3.68 5.10 22.51
CA VAL A 180 -3.55 3.69 22.07
C VAL A 180 -3.05 2.92 23.30
N TRP A 181 -4.00 2.54 24.14
CA TRP A 181 -3.75 1.80 25.38
C TRP A 181 -3.20 0.39 25.10
N GLY A 182 -2.14 0.05 25.83
CA GLY A 182 -2.04 -1.28 26.45
C GLY A 182 -0.92 -2.18 25.97
N GLY A 183 0.33 -1.77 26.14
CA GLY A 183 1.46 -2.72 26.15
C GLY A 183 2.56 -2.47 25.13
N ARG A 184 3.01 -1.22 24.97
CA ARG A 184 4.43 -1.02 24.65
C ARG A 184 5.22 -1.54 25.85
N MET A 185 5.66 -2.80 25.81
CA MET A 185 7.04 -3.04 26.20
C MET A 185 7.89 -2.26 25.19
N LEU A 186 8.10 -0.97 25.46
CA LEU A 186 9.33 -0.33 25.08
C LEU A 186 10.41 -1.17 25.75
N ILE A 187 10.96 -2.14 25.02
CA ILE A 187 12.28 -2.66 25.35
C ILE A 187 13.20 -1.48 25.05
N GLU A 188 13.33 -0.63 26.06
CA GLU A 188 14.36 0.37 26.22
C GLU A 188 15.70 -0.33 25.89
N GLY A 189 16.26 -0.04 24.70
CA GLY A 189 17.55 -0.59 24.25
C GLY A 189 17.58 -1.47 23.00
N GLN A 190 16.58 -1.44 22.10
CA GLN A 190 16.79 -2.00 20.75
C GLN A 190 17.67 -1.02 19.95
N THR A 191 18.91 -1.42 19.67
CA THR A 191 19.77 -0.71 18.72
C THR A 191 19.26 -0.96 17.30
N MET A 192 19.43 0.01 16.40
CA MET A 192 19.10 -0.15 14.97
C MET A 192 19.72 -1.45 14.41
N ASP A 193 20.93 -1.83 14.84
CA ASP A 193 21.59 -3.08 14.47
C ASP A 193 20.78 -4.33 14.83
N ARG A 194 20.08 -4.32 15.97
CA ARG A 194 19.22 -5.44 16.40
C ARG A 194 17.98 -5.55 15.53
N GLU A 195 17.35 -4.42 15.18
CA GLU A 195 16.20 -4.40 14.28
C GLU A 195 16.58 -4.87 12.87
N ILE A 196 17.74 -4.43 12.36
CA ILE A 196 18.29 -4.91 11.10
C ILE A 196 18.54 -6.43 11.16
N ALA A 197 19.18 -6.93 12.21
CA ALA A 197 19.46 -8.36 12.35
C ALA A 197 18.17 -9.19 12.43
N GLN A 198 17.15 -8.68 13.13
CA GLN A 198 15.83 -9.29 13.21
C GLN A 198 15.13 -9.30 11.85
N CYS A 199 15.16 -8.19 11.11
CA CYS A 199 14.62 -8.14 9.75
C CYS A 199 15.34 -9.11 8.80
N GLN A 200 16.67 -9.18 8.87
CA GLN A 200 17.47 -10.15 8.11
C GLN A 200 17.10 -11.60 8.44
N TRP A 201 16.80 -11.87 9.72
CA TRP A 201 16.30 -13.18 10.14
C TRP A 201 14.95 -13.50 9.51
N TYR A 202 13.99 -12.56 9.52
CA TYR A 202 12.69 -12.74 8.84
C TYR A 202 12.86 -13.03 7.35
N VAL A 203 13.68 -12.24 6.65
CA VAL A 203 13.98 -12.44 5.22
C VAL A 203 14.55 -13.84 4.99
N SER A 204 15.53 -14.25 5.79
CA SER A 204 16.21 -15.54 5.64
C SER A 204 15.25 -16.71 5.88
N MET A 205 14.40 -16.62 6.90
CA MET A 205 13.38 -17.61 7.19
C MET A 205 12.37 -17.73 6.04
N VAL A 206 11.84 -16.60 5.53
CA VAL A 206 10.86 -16.62 4.44
C VAL A 206 11.50 -17.11 3.14
N LYS A 207 12.74 -16.71 2.83
CA LYS A 207 13.50 -17.27 1.69
C LYS A 207 13.63 -18.78 1.79
N TRP A 208 14.01 -19.28 2.96
CA TRP A 208 14.19 -20.70 3.17
C TRP A 208 12.89 -21.48 2.89
N GLU A 209 11.76 -20.99 3.39
CA GLU A 209 10.43 -21.58 3.16
C GLU A 209 9.95 -21.45 1.71
N VAL A 210 10.25 -20.35 1.03
CA VAL A 210 9.98 -20.20 -0.41
C VAL A 210 10.80 -21.19 -1.25
N GLU A 211 12.04 -21.45 -0.85
CA GLU A 211 12.96 -22.33 -1.56
C GLU A 211 12.70 -23.81 -1.31
N HIS A 212 12.41 -24.19 -0.06
CA HIS A 212 12.37 -25.59 0.40
C HIS A 212 10.97 -26.04 0.83
N GLY A 213 10.03 -25.11 1.00
CA GLY A 213 8.65 -25.42 1.35
C GLY A 213 7.89 -26.13 0.24
N THR A 214 6.73 -26.68 0.59
CA THR A 214 5.85 -27.40 -0.33
C THR A 214 4.87 -26.49 -1.08
N HIS A 215 4.95 -25.18 -0.86
CA HIS A 215 4.04 -24.20 -1.45
C HIS A 215 4.32 -24.03 -2.95
N GLN A 216 3.25 -24.08 -3.77
CA GLN A 216 3.33 -23.92 -5.21
C GLN A 216 3.06 -22.47 -5.60
N TRP A 217 3.95 -21.89 -6.40
CA TRP A 217 3.81 -20.55 -6.99
C TRP A 217 3.45 -20.70 -8.47
N MET A 218 2.66 -19.78 -9.06
CA MET A 218 2.19 -19.95 -10.44
C MET A 218 3.32 -19.90 -11.48
N ASP A 219 4.20 -18.90 -11.37
CA ASP A 219 5.23 -18.65 -12.39
C ASP A 219 6.64 -18.96 -11.86
N CYS A 220 7.01 -18.29 -10.76
CA CYS A 220 8.33 -18.36 -10.17
C CYS A 220 8.26 -18.17 -8.66
N LYS A 221 9.31 -18.60 -7.97
CA LYS A 221 9.45 -18.36 -6.53
C LYS A 221 9.60 -16.85 -6.29
N PRO A 222 8.86 -16.25 -5.34
CA PRO A 222 8.98 -14.84 -5.04
C PRO A 222 10.39 -14.49 -4.58
N ASN A 223 10.91 -13.37 -5.07
CA ASN A 223 12.11 -12.76 -4.52
C ASN A 223 11.76 -12.06 -3.20
N VAL A 224 12.46 -12.43 -2.14
CA VAL A 224 12.27 -11.86 -0.81
C VAL A 224 13.46 -10.96 -0.49
N GLN A 225 13.20 -9.73 -0.08
CA GLN A 225 14.26 -8.76 0.20
C GLN A 225 13.91 -7.87 1.39
N MET A 226 14.91 -7.11 1.85
CA MET A 226 14.77 -6.09 2.88
C MET A 226 15.03 -4.72 2.24
N CYS A 227 14.29 -3.71 2.67
CA CYS A 227 14.54 -2.32 2.38
C CYS A 227 14.57 -1.53 3.69
N ILE A 228 15.55 -0.62 3.83
CA ILE A 228 15.62 0.32 4.95
C ILE A 228 15.27 1.69 4.38
N ILE A 229 14.26 2.34 4.95
CA ILE A 229 13.75 3.65 4.50
C ILE A 229 13.91 4.66 5.63
#